data_AF-A0A6B3EEE5-F1
#
_entry.id   AF-A0A6B3EEE5-F1
#
_cell.length_a   1.000
_cell.length_b   1.000
_cell.length_c   1.000
_cell.angle_alpha   90.00
_cell.angle_beta   90.00
_cell.angle_gamma   90.00
#
_symmetry.space_group_name_H-M   'P 1'
#
loop_
_entity.id
_entity.type
_entity.pdbx_description
1 polymer ?
#
loop_
_entity_poly.entity_id
_entity_poly.type
_entity_poly.pdbx_seq_one_letter_code
_entity_poly.pdbx_strand_id
1 'polypeptide(L)'
;DPGDWPGNLVAGLLPAQDGSCQGVFLQYDLFGGRGPAMIIGNLPAGSPARELADKQVPFEVAQLLLALENDEDVEVVDVEDMPVMQGDNLLIVRRLKLSEGRISCVQFDRSDNVLVTIAA
;
A
#
# COMPACT_ATOMS: atom_id res chain seq x y z
N ASP A 1 16.77 16.76 0.04
CA ASP A 1 16.46 16.76 -1.41
C ASP A 1 15.86 15.39 -1.76
N PRO A 2 14.91 15.23 -2.70
CA PRO A 2 14.50 13.89 -3.16
C PRO A 2 15.68 13.04 -3.68
N GLY A 3 16.81 13.68 -4.05
CA GLY A 3 18.06 13.01 -4.40
C GLY A 3 18.89 12.47 -3.21
N ASP A 4 18.53 12.78 -1.97
CA ASP A 4 19.23 12.26 -0.77
C ASP A 4 18.62 10.94 -0.25
N TRP A 5 17.52 10.48 -0.84
CA TRP A 5 16.88 9.23 -0.43
C TRP A 5 17.59 8.03 -1.06
N PRO A 6 17.99 7.02 -0.26
CA PRO A 6 18.65 5.83 -0.79
C PRO A 6 17.62 4.99 -1.56
N GLY A 7 17.65 5.04 -2.88
CA GLY A 7 16.85 4.16 -3.73
C GLY A 7 16.39 4.77 -5.05
N ASN A 8 15.90 3.90 -5.95
CA ASN A 8 15.15 4.34 -7.12
C ASN A 8 13.69 4.58 -6.72
N LEU A 9 13.17 5.76 -7.05
CA LEU A 9 11.78 6.15 -6.81
C LEU A 9 10.98 6.07 -8.13
N VAL A 10 9.85 5.39 -8.09
CA VAL A 10 8.84 5.44 -9.16
C VAL A 10 7.53 5.94 -8.57
N ALA A 11 6.85 6.83 -9.30
CA ALA A 11 5.52 7.32 -8.96
C ALA A 11 4.55 6.99 -10.10
N GLY A 12 3.36 6.50 -9.75
CA GLY A 12 2.33 6.14 -10.71
C GLY A 12 0.95 6.68 -10.31
N LEU A 13 0.12 6.89 -11.33
CA LEU A 13 -1.29 7.23 -11.19
C LEU A 13 -2.14 6.00 -11.53
N LEU A 14 -3.25 5.83 -10.82
CA LEU A 14 -4.31 4.90 -11.19
C LEU A 14 -5.43 5.70 -11.87
N PRO A 15 -5.46 5.82 -13.21
CA PRO A 15 -6.55 6.50 -13.90
C PRO A 15 -7.76 5.57 -14.06
N ALA A 16 -8.96 6.10 -13.88
CA ALA A 16 -10.18 5.46 -14.36
C ALA A 16 -10.36 5.67 -15.87
N GLN A 17 -11.25 4.87 -16.47
CA GLN A 17 -11.61 5.01 -17.89
C GLN A 17 -12.22 6.37 -18.23
N ASP A 18 -12.84 7.04 -17.25
CA ASP A 18 -13.41 8.38 -17.39
C ASP A 18 -12.37 9.51 -17.17
N GLY A 19 -11.11 9.16 -16.92
CA GLY A 19 -10.01 10.11 -16.67
C GLY A 19 -9.89 10.60 -15.23
N SER A 20 -10.76 10.15 -14.32
CA SER A 20 -10.63 10.48 -12.89
C SER A 20 -9.44 9.77 -12.23
N CYS A 21 -8.86 10.38 -11.20
CA CYS A 21 -7.78 9.78 -10.42
C CYS A 21 -8.36 8.82 -9.38
N GLN A 22 -8.05 7.53 -9.51
CA GLN A 22 -8.45 6.45 -8.60
C GLN A 22 -7.38 6.16 -7.54
N GLY A 23 -6.25 6.86 -7.57
CA GLY A 23 -5.19 6.73 -6.60
C GLY A 23 -3.83 7.12 -7.15
N VAL A 24 -2.89 7.31 -6.23
CA VAL A 24 -1.47 7.47 -6.53
C VAL A 24 -0.69 6.41 -5.77
N PHE A 25 0.41 5.93 -6.33
CA PHE A 25 1.33 5.07 -5.62
C PHE A 25 2.77 5.51 -5.81
N LEU A 26 3.58 5.26 -4.79
CA LEU A 26 5.02 5.43 -4.79
C LEU A 26 5.66 4.07 -4.57
N GLN A 27 6.67 3.76 -5.38
CA GLN A 27 7.43 2.53 -5.32
C GLN A 27 8.89 2.87 -5.02
N TYR A 28 9.43 2.25 -3.97
CA TYR A 28 10.78 2.48 -3.48
C TYR A 28 11.62 1.21 -3.62
N ASP A 29 12.73 1.31 -4.33
CA ASP A 29 13.80 0.31 -4.28
C ASP A 29 14.79 0.68 -3.18
N LEU A 30 14.55 0.19 -1.96
CA LEU A 30 15.43 0.43 -0.81
C LEU A 30 16.74 -0.36 -0.88
N PHE A 31 16.92 -1.24 -1.87
CA PHE A 31 18.07 -2.11 -2.03
C PHE A 31 19.00 -1.71 -3.17
N GLY A 32 18.77 -0.56 -3.80
CA GLY A 32 19.70 0.05 -4.76
C GLY A 32 19.83 -0.72 -6.08
N GLY A 33 18.71 -1.13 -6.67
CA GLY A 33 18.64 -1.76 -7.99
C GLY A 33 18.24 -3.24 -7.95
N ARG A 34 17.74 -3.74 -6.82
CA ARG A 34 17.32 -5.15 -6.66
C ARG A 34 15.80 -5.34 -6.70
N GLY A 35 15.07 -4.29 -7.09
CA GLY A 35 13.60 -4.30 -7.14
C GLY A 35 12.99 -3.56 -5.97
N PRO A 36 11.68 -3.27 -6.04
CA PRO A 36 11.02 -2.53 -4.97
C PRO A 36 11.01 -3.32 -3.67
N ALA A 37 11.30 -2.61 -2.59
CA ALA A 37 11.21 -3.10 -1.23
C ALA A 37 10.01 -2.50 -0.50
N MET A 38 9.32 -1.52 -1.11
CA MET A 38 8.17 -0.87 -0.50
C MET A 38 7.29 -0.21 -1.55
N ILE A 39 5.97 -0.34 -1.39
CA ILE A 39 4.95 0.40 -2.14
C ILE A 39 4.05 1.15 -1.15
N ILE A 40 3.82 2.43 -1.43
CA ILE A 40 2.90 3.29 -0.69
C ILE A 40 1.78 3.71 -1.61
N GLY A 41 0.56 3.30 -1.31
CA GLY A 41 -0.64 3.69 -2.03
C GLY A 41 -1.44 4.73 -1.26
N ASN A 42 -2.05 5.65 -1.99
CA ASN A 42 -2.92 6.69 -1.47
C ASN A 42 -4.19 6.71 -2.33
N LEU A 43 -5.24 6.13 -1.76
CA LEU A 43 -6.49 5.83 -2.45
C LEU A 43 -7.63 6.72 -1.93
N PRO A 44 -8.20 7.59 -2.78
CA PRO A 44 -9.32 8.44 -2.39
C PRO A 44 -10.59 7.62 -2.10
N ALA A 45 -11.54 8.23 -1.40
CA ALA A 45 -12.88 7.67 -1.25
C ALA A 45 -13.52 7.35 -2.61
N GLY A 46 -14.16 6.19 -2.71
CA GLY A 46 -14.78 5.71 -3.94
C GLY A 46 -13.83 5.04 -4.94
N SER A 47 -12.52 4.96 -4.64
CA SER A 47 -11.59 4.18 -5.47
C SER A 47 -11.93 2.69 -5.41
N PRO A 48 -12.14 2.01 -6.57
CA PRO A 48 -12.35 0.56 -6.62
C PRO A 48 -11.20 -0.24 -6.01
N ALA A 49 -9.97 0.32 -5.98
CA ALA A 49 -8.82 -0.34 -5.36
C ALA A 49 -8.95 -0.45 -3.83
N ARG A 50 -9.89 0.29 -3.20
CA ARG A 50 -10.24 0.13 -1.79
C ARG A 50 -11.23 -1.02 -1.54
N GLU A 51 -11.94 -1.47 -2.57
CA GLU A 51 -12.95 -2.52 -2.45
C GLU A 51 -12.26 -3.89 -2.52
N LEU A 52 -12.09 -4.51 -1.36
CA LEU A 52 -11.44 -5.82 -1.22
C LEU A 52 -12.48 -6.90 -0.94
N ALA A 53 -12.37 -8.02 -1.66
CA ALA A 53 -13.06 -9.25 -1.30
C ALA A 53 -12.46 -9.86 -0.02
N ASP A 54 -13.17 -10.84 0.56
CA ASP A 54 -12.66 -11.54 1.74
C ASP A 54 -11.29 -12.15 1.45
N LYS A 55 -10.35 -11.92 2.38
CA LYS A 55 -8.93 -12.30 2.32
C LYS A 55 -8.11 -11.77 1.13
N GLN A 56 -8.68 -10.93 0.26
CA GLN A 56 -7.94 -10.33 -0.83
C GLN A 56 -6.85 -9.39 -0.28
N VAL A 57 -5.63 -9.52 -0.78
CA VAL A 57 -4.56 -8.59 -0.43
C VAL A 57 -4.83 -7.21 -1.04
N PRO A 58 -4.43 -6.11 -0.37
CA PRO A 58 -4.53 -4.78 -0.94
C PRO A 58 -3.77 -4.65 -2.28
N PHE A 59 -4.19 -3.70 -3.11
CA PHE A 59 -3.57 -3.42 -4.40
C PHE A 59 -2.04 -3.24 -4.29
N GLU A 60 -1.59 -2.50 -3.27
CA GLU A 60 -0.17 -2.21 -3.06
C GLU A 60 0.65 -3.48 -2.77
N VAL A 61 0.08 -4.43 -2.04
CA VAL A 61 0.70 -5.73 -1.78
C VAL A 61 0.80 -6.54 -3.06
N ALA A 62 -0.26 -6.56 -3.88
CA ALA A 62 -0.25 -7.25 -5.16
C ALA A 62 0.79 -6.66 -6.13
N GLN A 63 0.93 -5.33 -6.17
CA GLN A 63 1.97 -4.69 -6.99
C GLN A 63 3.39 -5.01 -6.49
N LEU A 64 3.59 -5.08 -5.17
CA LEU A 64 4.88 -5.42 -4.60
C LEU A 64 5.25 -6.87 -4.91
N LEU A 65 4.32 -7.80 -4.72
CA LEU A 65 4.49 -9.22 -5.04
C LEU A 65 4.81 -9.43 -6.53
N LEU A 66 4.10 -8.75 -7.42
CA LEU A 66 4.36 -8.80 -8.87
C LEU A 66 5.78 -8.33 -9.19
N ALA A 67 6.23 -7.25 -8.57
CA ALA A 67 7.56 -6.70 -8.81
C ALA A 67 8.69 -7.50 -8.15
N LEU A 68 8.37 -8.32 -7.15
CA LEU A 68 9.26 -9.31 -6.55
C LEU A 68 9.23 -10.65 -7.30
N GLU A 69 8.49 -10.75 -8.41
CA GLU A 69 8.32 -11.98 -9.20
C GLU A 69 7.81 -13.15 -8.33
N ASN A 70 6.92 -12.85 -7.39
CA ASN A 70 6.33 -13.87 -6.53
C ASN A 70 5.18 -14.60 -7.24
N ASP A 71 5.37 -15.89 -7.50
CA ASP A 71 4.39 -16.76 -8.15
C ASP A 71 3.48 -17.52 -7.17
N GLU A 72 3.68 -17.35 -5.85
CA GLU A 72 2.87 -18.00 -4.81
C GLU A 72 1.56 -17.24 -4.56
N ASP A 73 0.48 -17.98 -4.29
CA ASP A 73 -0.80 -17.39 -3.88
C ASP A 73 -0.69 -16.81 -2.46
N VAL A 74 -0.93 -15.51 -2.34
CA VAL A 74 -0.90 -14.79 -1.05
C VAL A 74 -2.30 -14.31 -0.68
N GLU A 75 -2.72 -14.63 0.55
CA GLU A 75 -3.98 -14.18 1.13
C GLU A 75 -3.77 -13.46 2.47
N VAL A 76 -4.72 -12.62 2.87
CA VAL A 76 -4.78 -12.06 4.21
C VAL A 76 -5.28 -13.14 5.18
N VAL A 77 -4.47 -13.45 6.19
CA VAL A 77 -4.77 -14.48 7.20
C VAL A 77 -5.18 -13.91 8.54
N ASP A 78 -4.88 -12.64 8.81
CA ASP A 78 -5.29 -11.95 10.03
C ASP A 78 -5.33 -10.42 9.83
N VAL A 79 -6.15 -9.74 10.62
CA VAL A 79 -6.33 -8.28 10.59
C VAL A 79 -6.39 -7.75 12.01
N GLU A 80 -5.52 -6.80 12.33
CA GLU A 80 -5.50 -6.14 13.64
C GLU A 80 -5.67 -4.62 13.50
N ASP A 81 -6.76 -4.08 14.05
CA ASP A 81 -7.06 -2.65 14.04
C ASP A 81 -6.60 -2.00 15.36
N MET A 82 -5.70 -1.02 15.26
CA MET A 82 -5.09 -0.29 16.37
C MET A 82 -5.38 1.21 16.24
N PRO A 83 -6.16 1.82 17.16
CA PRO A 83 -6.33 3.27 17.16
C PRO A 83 -5.05 3.97 17.62
N VAL A 84 -4.59 4.95 16.85
CA VAL A 84 -3.40 5.76 17.12
C VAL A 84 -3.78 7.24 17.08
N MET A 85 -3.46 7.98 18.14
CA MET A 85 -3.61 9.44 18.16
C MET A 85 -2.35 10.10 17.60
N GLN A 86 -2.52 11.00 16.63
CA GLN A 86 -1.47 11.87 16.10
C GLN A 86 -1.91 13.34 16.23
N GLY A 87 -1.49 13.99 17.31
CA GLY A 87 -2.06 15.28 17.71
C GLY A 87 -3.54 15.13 18.02
N ASP A 88 -4.38 15.96 17.41
CA ASP A 88 -5.84 15.89 17.56
C ASP A 88 -6.51 14.92 16.57
N ASN A 89 -5.74 14.26 15.69
CA ASN A 89 -6.26 13.32 14.70
C ASN A 89 -6.24 11.88 15.24
N LEU A 90 -7.34 11.16 15.04
CA LEU A 90 -7.40 9.71 15.23
C LEU A 90 -7.09 9.01 13.90
N LEU A 91 -6.06 8.18 13.90
CA LEU A 91 -5.72 7.26 12.82
C LEU A 91 -6.12 5.85 13.24
N ILE A 92 -6.84 5.13 12.38
CA ILE A 92 -7.08 3.70 12.59
C ILE A 92 -6.02 2.95 11.80
N VAL A 93 -5.01 2.42 12.49
CA VAL A 93 -3.94 1.64 11.88
C VAL A 93 -4.36 0.19 11.82
N ARG A 94 -4.55 -0.33 10.62
CA ARG A 94 -4.85 -1.73 10.33
C ARG A 94 -3.58 -2.44 9.92
N ARG A 95 -3.15 -3.44 10.69
CA ARG A 95 -2.08 -4.36 10.29
C ARG A 95 -2.71 -5.58 9.64
N LEU A 96 -2.19 -5.97 8.48
CA LEU A 96 -2.60 -7.19 7.81
C LEU A 96 -1.49 -8.22 7.96
N LYS A 97 -1.85 -9.42 8.40
CA LYS A 97 -0.97 -10.58 8.34
C LYS A 97 -1.24 -11.31 7.03
N LEU A 98 -0.18 -11.56 6.28
CA LEU A 98 -0.24 -12.25 5.00
C LEU A 98 0.21 -13.70 5.17
N SER A 99 -0.24 -14.60 4.30
CA SER A 99 0.27 -15.97 4.25
C SER A 99 1.77 -16.00 3.91
N GLU A 100 2.24 -15.04 3.12
CA GLU A 100 3.66 -14.75 2.93
C GLU A 100 4.22 -13.99 4.15
N GLY A 101 5.08 -14.65 4.93
CA GLY A 101 5.61 -14.11 6.18
C GLY A 101 6.67 -13.01 6.01
N ARG A 102 7.15 -12.76 4.79
CA ARG A 102 8.17 -11.73 4.50
C ARG A 102 7.59 -10.36 4.17
N ILE A 103 6.29 -10.27 3.87
CA ILE A 103 5.65 -8.99 3.54
C ILE A 103 4.83 -8.50 4.73
N SER A 104 5.10 -7.27 5.10
CA SER A 104 4.32 -6.49 6.03
C SER A 104 3.35 -5.57 5.29
N CYS A 105 2.14 -5.43 5.81
CA CYS A 105 1.19 -4.47 5.28
C CYS A 105 0.49 -3.72 6.41
N VAL A 106 0.50 -2.39 6.30
CA VAL A 106 -0.14 -1.47 7.23
C VAL A 106 -1.02 -0.51 6.44
N GLN A 107 -2.27 -0.36 6.86
CA GLN A 107 -3.21 0.60 6.30
C GLN A 107 -3.64 1.60 7.37
N PHE A 108 -3.89 2.85 7.00
CA PHE A 108 -4.55 3.79 7.89
C PHE A 108 -5.40 4.78 7.12
N ASP A 109 -6.57 5.09 7.69
CA ASP A 109 -7.46 6.12 7.16
C ASP A 109 -7.09 7.49 7.73
N ARG A 110 -7.20 8.50 6.89
CA ARG A 110 -6.90 9.90 7.23
C ARG A 110 -8.21 10.69 7.34
N SER A 111 -8.15 11.82 8.04
CA SER A 111 -9.32 12.71 8.19
C SER A 111 -9.84 13.30 6.87
N ASP A 112 -9.07 13.24 5.79
CA ASP A 112 -9.49 13.60 4.43
C ASP A 112 -10.08 12.43 3.62
N ASN A 113 -10.44 11.31 4.28
CA ASN A 113 -11.01 10.08 3.71
C ASN A 113 -10.10 9.39 2.69
N VAL A 114 -8.81 9.59 2.83
CA VAL A 114 -7.78 8.92 2.05
C VAL A 114 -7.31 7.69 2.80
N LEU A 115 -7.38 6.53 2.15
CA LEU A 115 -6.76 5.31 2.63
C LEU A 115 -5.29 5.30 2.21
N VAL A 116 -4.38 5.25 3.17
CA VAL A 116 -2.96 5.02 2.92
C VAL A 116 -2.63 3.57 3.21
N THR A 117 -2.02 2.88 2.26
CA THR A 117 -1.46 1.53 2.44
C THR A 117 0.04 1.59 2.28
N ILE A 118 0.78 0.95 3.18
CA ILE A 118 2.22 0.71 3.06
C ILE A 118 2.42 -0.81 3.03
N ALA A 119 3.00 -1.31 1.94
CA ALA A 119 3.44 -2.70 1.79
C ALA A 119 4.97 -2.72 1.71
N ALA A 120 5.63 -3.58 2.49
CA ALA A 120 7.09 -3.71 2.53
C ALA A 120 7.52 -5.09 3.01
#